data_AF-A0A938LST2-F1
#
_entry.id   AF-A0A938LST2-F1
#
_cell.length_a   1.000
_cell.length_b   1.000
_cell.length_c   1.000
_cell.angle_alpha   90.00
_cell.angle_beta   90.00
_cell.angle_gamma   90.00
#
_symmetry.space_group_name_H-M   'P 1'
#
loop_
_entity.id
_entity.type
_entity.pdbx_description
1 polymer ?
#
loop_
_entity_poly.entity_id
_entity_poly.type
_entity_poly.pdbx_seq_one_letter_code
_entity_poly.pdbx_strand_id
1 'polypeptide(L)'
;MRITASAPTDAAEPRESAPATFYWPWYWHVPGLGPWLLLAMAIALPRINRNRQGLLILIPVLIVAVLWTSTTRIGRLPSAFINEFGLVVQSLAVGMALLWLGAGTLIRRGSFAGLFLSWAAIVLAVLVTAVSHSLAFSPDMIPMLALLAMLGAALVAALAAARRLTRGRYAPVRFLLWLVLGSLLFSVAGTIVLVGGMMLAMSGSLHGILIQAVWGGLIFGLCVYVINLPYLLLMFTSPFFRRRFQAWLGVESV
;
A
#
# COMPACT_ATOMS: atom_id res chain seq x y z
N MET A 1 -2.81 -29.93 13.81
CA MET A 1 -4.27 -30.00 13.64
C MET A 1 -4.58 -31.28 12.88
N ARG A 2 -5.35 -32.22 13.45
CA ARG A 2 -5.68 -33.51 12.82
C ARG A 2 -7.01 -33.35 12.07
N ILE A 3 -6.98 -33.36 10.75
CA ILE A 3 -8.21 -33.31 9.93
C ILE A 3 -8.57 -34.76 9.63
N THR A 4 -9.65 -35.25 10.23
CA THR A 4 -10.26 -36.55 9.87
C THR A 4 -11.43 -36.27 8.95
N ALA A 5 -11.37 -36.75 7.71
CA ALA A 5 -12.52 -36.73 6.82
C ALA A 5 -13.66 -37.49 7.48
N SER A 6 -14.79 -36.83 7.76
CA SER A 6 -15.97 -37.47 8.31
C SER A 6 -17.17 -37.11 7.44
N ALA A 7 -17.50 -38.02 6.52
CA ALA A 7 -18.83 -38.62 6.35
C ALA A 7 -18.90 -39.33 4.99
N PRO A 8 -19.16 -40.65 4.93
CA PRO A 8 -19.47 -41.32 3.68
C PRO A 8 -20.87 -40.88 3.19
N THR A 9 -20.95 -40.42 1.95
CA THR A 9 -22.20 -40.37 1.19
C THR A 9 -22.20 -41.64 0.33
N ASP A 10 -23.18 -42.50 0.59
CA ASP A 10 -23.50 -43.76 -0.09
C ASP A 10 -22.82 -45.06 0.39
N ALA A 11 -23.68 -46.08 0.51
CA ALA A 11 -23.54 -47.24 1.36
C ALA A 11 -22.71 -48.40 0.75
N ALA A 12 -21.68 -48.11 -0.05
CA ALA A 12 -21.00 -49.19 -0.78
C ALA A 12 -19.50 -48.96 -1.08
N GLU A 13 -18.75 -48.23 -0.24
CA GLU A 13 -17.28 -48.15 -0.40
C GLU A 13 -16.47 -48.49 0.87
N PRO A 14 -15.27 -49.11 0.74
CA PRO A 14 -14.54 -49.69 1.86
C PRO A 14 -13.75 -48.66 2.68
N ARG A 15 -13.93 -48.78 4.00
CA ARG A 15 -12.99 -48.53 5.12
C ARG A 15 -12.10 -47.28 5.08
N GLU A 16 -12.39 -46.38 6.04
CA GLU A 16 -11.45 -45.52 6.77
C GLU A 16 -10.07 -45.36 6.12
N SER A 17 -9.94 -44.35 5.26
CA SER A 17 -8.63 -43.88 4.82
C SER A 17 -7.77 -43.58 6.05
N ALA A 18 -6.62 -44.25 6.17
CA ALA A 18 -5.68 -44.04 7.28
C ALA A 18 -5.46 -42.53 7.50
N PRO A 19 -5.37 -42.06 8.76
CA PRO A 19 -5.30 -40.63 9.06
C PRO A 19 -4.12 -40.00 8.33
N ALA A 20 -4.41 -39.18 7.33
CA ALA A 20 -3.40 -38.41 6.63
C ALA A 20 -2.81 -37.39 7.60
N THR A 21 -1.57 -37.61 8.04
CA THR A 21 -0.82 -36.64 8.82
C THR A 21 -0.37 -35.52 7.89
N PHE A 22 -1.12 -34.43 7.85
CA PHE A 22 -0.70 -33.24 7.12
C PHE A 22 0.43 -32.54 7.90
N TYR A 23 1.68 -32.71 7.44
CA TYR A 23 2.80 -31.96 7.98
C TYR A 23 2.72 -30.54 7.43
N TRP A 24 2.25 -29.60 8.24
CA TRP A 24 2.15 -28.18 7.88
C TRP A 24 3.46 -27.48 8.29
N PRO A 25 4.42 -27.26 7.39
CA PRO A 25 5.71 -26.73 7.77
C PRO A 25 5.54 -25.24 8.10
N TRP A 26 6.10 -24.79 9.22
CA TRP A 26 6.00 -23.39 9.64
C TRP A 26 6.55 -22.40 8.59
N TYR A 27 7.50 -22.84 7.74
CA TYR A 27 8.05 -22.02 6.67
C TYR A 27 7.04 -21.71 5.55
N TRP A 28 5.90 -22.40 5.48
CA TRP A 28 4.79 -22.06 4.58
C TRP A 28 4.01 -20.83 5.05
N HIS A 29 4.26 -20.34 6.28
CA HIS A 29 3.77 -19.04 6.77
C HIS A 29 4.78 -17.89 6.60
N VAL A 30 5.96 -18.17 6.04
CA VAL A 30 6.93 -17.13 5.66
C VAL A 30 6.44 -16.23 4.51
N PRO A 31 5.59 -16.68 3.56
CA PRO A 31 4.97 -15.77 2.58
C PRO A 31 4.23 -14.63 3.29
N GLY A 32 4.64 -13.40 3.01
CA GLY A 32 4.14 -12.19 3.67
C GLY A 32 5.05 -11.58 4.74
N LEU A 33 6.18 -12.21 5.09
CA LEU A 33 7.18 -11.60 6.00
C LEU A 33 8.05 -10.54 5.33
N GLY A 34 8.20 -10.56 4.00
CA GLY A 34 9.09 -9.63 3.30
C GLY A 34 8.81 -8.15 3.57
N PRO A 35 7.56 -7.66 3.57
CA PRO A 35 7.26 -6.28 3.92
C PRO A 35 7.65 -5.92 5.37
N TRP A 36 7.51 -6.88 6.30
CA TRP A 36 7.93 -6.70 7.69
C TRP A 36 9.45 -6.66 7.83
N LEU A 37 10.17 -7.53 7.10
CA LEU A 37 11.63 -7.49 7.04
C LEU A 37 12.12 -6.19 6.42
N LEU A 38 11.47 -5.71 5.36
CA LEU A 38 11.78 -4.43 4.72
C LEU A 38 11.60 -3.25 5.69
N LEU A 39 10.52 -3.24 6.47
CA LEU A 39 10.30 -2.25 7.53
C LEU A 39 11.35 -2.37 8.64
N ALA A 40 11.65 -3.58 9.10
CA ALA A 40 12.67 -3.81 10.10
C ALA A 40 14.04 -3.30 9.63
N MET A 41 14.41 -3.54 8.37
CA MET A 41 15.62 -2.99 7.75
C MET A 41 15.59 -1.47 7.67
N ALA A 42 14.46 -0.86 7.27
CA ALA A 42 14.33 0.60 7.18
C ALA A 42 14.41 1.31 8.55
N ILE A 43 14.07 0.60 9.63
CA ILE A 43 14.21 1.06 11.01
C ILE A 43 15.64 0.82 11.52
N ALA A 44 16.19 -0.37 11.28
CA ALA A 44 17.46 -0.81 11.84
C ALA A 44 18.70 -0.27 11.09
N LEU A 45 18.64 -0.05 9.77
CA LEU A 45 19.81 0.41 9.01
C LEU A 45 20.16 1.87 9.32
N PRO A 46 19.24 2.85 9.19
CA PRO A 46 19.56 4.25 9.42
C PRO A 46 19.66 4.52 10.92
N ARG A 47 20.81 5.01 11.39
CA ARG A 47 21.03 5.33 12.83
C ARG A 47 19.96 6.27 13.39
N ILE A 48 19.45 7.19 12.57
CA ILE A 48 18.40 8.17 12.94
C ILE A 48 17.06 7.48 13.27
N ASN A 49 16.82 6.28 12.72
CA ASN A 49 15.56 5.55 12.90
C ASN A 49 15.62 4.51 14.05
N ARG A 50 16.80 4.25 14.64
CA ARG A 50 17.02 3.27 15.73
C ARG A 50 16.47 3.69 17.11
N ASN A 51 15.57 4.67 17.16
CA ASN A 51 14.98 5.17 18.40
C ASN A 51 13.58 4.57 18.62
N ARG A 52 13.13 4.47 19.87
CA ARG A 52 11.76 4.09 20.26
C ARG A 52 10.69 4.91 19.52
N GLN A 53 10.99 6.19 19.23
CA GLN A 53 10.10 7.05 18.45
C GLN A 53 9.96 6.62 16.98
N GLY A 54 11.01 6.05 16.38
CA GLY A 54 10.96 5.51 15.02
C GLY A 54 10.04 4.30 14.90
N LEU A 55 9.97 3.47 15.96
CA LEU A 55 9.08 2.31 16.03
C LEU A 55 7.59 2.69 16.00
N LEU A 56 7.23 3.94 16.34
CA LEU A 56 5.85 4.40 16.29
C LEU A 56 5.27 4.36 14.87
N ILE A 57 6.10 4.29 13.82
CA ILE A 57 5.63 4.10 12.44
C ILE A 57 4.92 2.76 12.23
N LEU A 58 5.13 1.78 13.11
CA LEU A 58 4.42 0.50 13.07
C LEU A 58 2.95 0.66 13.45
N ILE A 59 2.59 1.69 14.24
CA ILE A 59 1.21 1.94 14.65
C ILE A 59 0.29 2.17 13.44
N PRO A 60 0.56 3.12 12.52
CA PRO A 60 -0.30 3.31 11.35
C PRO A 60 -0.30 2.10 10.41
N VAL A 61 0.83 1.38 10.27
CA VAL A 61 0.88 0.12 9.50
C VAL A 61 -0.09 -0.91 10.09
N LEU A 62 -0.06 -1.11 11.40
CA LEU A 62 -0.94 -2.03 12.11
C LEU A 62 -2.41 -1.59 12.03
N ILE A 63 -2.70 -0.29 12.16
CA ILE A 63 -4.06 0.25 11.99
C ILE A 63 -4.60 -0.09 10.61
N VAL A 64 -3.81 0.15 9.54
CA VAL A 64 -4.24 -0.17 8.17
C VAL A 64 -4.48 -1.67 7.99
N ALA A 65 -3.60 -2.52 8.54
CA ALA A 65 -3.77 -3.97 8.50
C ALA A 65 -5.03 -4.46 9.24
N VAL A 66 -5.30 -3.90 10.42
CA VAL A 66 -6.49 -4.21 11.23
C VAL A 66 -7.76 -3.73 10.53
N LEU A 67 -7.76 -2.53 9.96
CA LEU A 67 -8.90 -1.99 9.20
C LEU A 67 -9.20 -2.86 7.97
N TRP A 68 -8.16 -3.24 7.22
CA TRP A 68 -8.31 -4.12 6.06
C TRP A 68 -8.89 -5.48 6.45
N THR A 69 -8.29 -6.15 7.42
CA THR A 69 -8.76 -7.47 7.88
C THR A 69 -10.17 -7.42 8.48
N SER A 70 -10.53 -6.33 9.15
CA SER A 70 -11.90 -6.12 9.65
C SER A 70 -12.88 -5.93 8.49
N THR A 71 -12.51 -5.13 7.49
CA THR A 71 -13.35 -4.86 6.31
C THR A 71 -13.60 -6.13 5.50
N THR A 72 -12.58 -6.96 5.27
CA THR A 72 -12.72 -8.22 4.52
C THR A 72 -13.59 -9.23 5.26
N ARG A 73 -13.50 -9.30 6.59
CA ARG A 73 -14.34 -10.17 7.43
C ARG A 73 -15.81 -9.74 7.46
N ILE A 74 -16.07 -8.44 7.59
CA ILE A 74 -17.43 -7.90 7.67
C ILE A 74 -18.11 -7.94 6.29
N GLY A 75 -17.38 -7.56 5.24
CA GLY A 75 -17.93 -7.43 3.88
C GLY A 75 -18.12 -8.74 3.12
N ARG A 76 -17.63 -9.88 3.63
CA ARG A 76 -17.68 -11.20 2.96
C ARG A 76 -17.23 -11.15 1.50
N LEU A 77 -16.13 -10.43 1.24
CA LEU A 77 -15.63 -10.18 -0.10
C LEU A 77 -15.12 -11.49 -0.75
N PRO A 78 -15.18 -11.62 -2.09
CA PRO A 78 -14.58 -12.74 -2.81
C PRO A 78 -13.07 -12.84 -2.54
N SER A 79 -12.53 -14.07 -2.47
CA SER A 79 -11.12 -14.32 -2.16
C SER A 79 -10.14 -13.65 -3.15
N ALA A 80 -10.49 -13.62 -4.44
CA ALA A 80 -9.71 -12.93 -5.47
C ALA A 80 -9.54 -11.44 -5.14
N PHE A 81 -10.65 -10.77 -4.78
CA PHE A 81 -10.64 -9.36 -4.39
C PHE A 81 -9.82 -9.12 -3.12
N ILE A 82 -9.95 -10.02 -2.13
CA ILE A 82 -9.18 -9.93 -0.88
C ILE A 82 -7.67 -9.98 -1.14
N ASN A 83 -7.23 -10.88 -2.03
CA ASN A 83 -5.82 -11.05 -2.33
C ASN A 83 -5.26 -9.86 -3.12
N GLU A 84 -5.97 -9.42 -4.16
CA GLU A 84 -5.52 -8.32 -5.01
C GLU A 84 -5.48 -6.99 -4.26
N PHE A 85 -6.57 -6.61 -3.61
CA PHE A 85 -6.62 -5.37 -2.82
C PHE A 85 -5.78 -5.46 -1.56
N GLY A 86 -5.63 -6.64 -0.95
CA GLY A 86 -4.74 -6.84 0.20
C GLY A 86 -3.30 -6.49 -0.13
N LEU A 87 -2.82 -6.91 -1.31
CA LEU A 87 -1.51 -6.55 -1.82
C LEU A 87 -1.39 -5.03 -2.03
N VAL A 88 -2.43 -4.38 -2.58
CA VAL A 88 -2.46 -2.91 -2.74
C VAL A 88 -2.35 -2.20 -1.41
N VAL A 89 -3.21 -2.56 -0.46
CA VAL A 89 -3.28 -1.93 0.86
C VAL A 89 -1.97 -2.10 1.61
N GLN A 90 -1.42 -3.32 1.64
CA GLN A 90 -0.16 -3.61 2.33
C GLN A 90 1.03 -2.91 1.69
N SER A 91 1.12 -2.92 0.35
CA SER A 91 2.21 -2.26 -0.38
C SER A 91 2.22 -0.75 -0.16
N LEU A 92 1.04 -0.12 -0.17
CA LEU A 92 0.90 1.31 0.09
C LEU A 92 1.21 1.65 1.56
N ALA A 93 0.73 0.85 2.52
CA ALA A 93 1.04 1.05 3.93
C ALA A 93 2.56 0.97 4.20
N VAL A 94 3.20 -0.07 3.67
CA VAL A 94 4.65 -0.27 3.83
C VAL A 94 5.42 0.82 3.08
N GLY A 95 5.04 1.14 1.84
CA GLY A 95 5.63 2.22 1.05
C GLY A 95 5.55 3.56 1.77
N MET A 96 4.41 3.90 2.36
CA MET A 96 4.25 5.11 3.17
C MET A 96 5.12 5.12 4.42
N ALA A 97 5.23 4.01 5.13
CA ALA A 97 6.14 3.89 6.27
C ALA A 97 7.60 4.13 5.83
N LEU A 98 8.03 3.55 4.71
CA LEU A 98 9.37 3.77 4.15
C LEU A 98 9.60 5.24 3.78
N LEU A 99 8.62 5.90 3.17
CA LEU A 99 8.70 7.33 2.85
C LEU A 99 8.95 8.18 4.10
N TRP A 100 8.20 7.95 5.17
CA TRP A 100 8.33 8.75 6.39
C TRP A 100 9.56 8.40 7.23
N LEU A 101 9.98 7.14 7.22
CA LEU A 101 11.27 6.74 7.77
C LEU A 101 12.44 7.35 6.99
N GLY A 102 12.30 7.51 5.68
CA GLY A 102 13.26 8.12 4.76
C GLY A 102 13.12 9.64 4.57
N ALA A 103 12.14 10.30 5.21
CA ALA A 103 11.85 11.71 4.95
C ALA A 103 13.09 12.62 5.10
N GLY A 104 13.94 12.36 6.09
CA GLY A 104 15.17 13.15 6.31
C GLY A 104 16.23 13.00 5.20
N THR A 105 16.29 11.87 4.48
CA THR A 105 17.17 11.72 3.31
C THR A 105 16.53 12.32 2.07
N LEU A 106 15.20 12.25 1.96
CA LEU A 106 14.42 12.82 0.87
C LEU A 106 14.48 14.34 0.83
N ILE A 107 14.39 15.01 1.99
CA ILE A 107 14.41 16.47 2.11
C ILE A 107 15.77 17.05 1.68
N ARG A 108 16.88 16.34 1.98
CA ARG A 108 18.23 16.76 1.62
C ARG A 108 18.52 16.66 0.12
N ARG A 109 17.74 15.86 -0.61
CA ARG A 109 17.85 15.75 -2.07
C ARG A 109 16.94 16.78 -2.71
N GLY A 110 17.39 17.39 -3.81
CA GLY A 110 16.60 18.39 -4.54
C GLY A 110 15.20 17.88 -4.92
N SER A 111 14.27 18.80 -5.22
CA SER A 111 12.85 18.46 -5.35
C SER A 111 12.56 17.31 -6.31
N PHE A 112 13.27 17.20 -7.44
CA PHE A 112 13.04 16.13 -8.42
C PHE A 112 13.60 14.77 -7.95
N ALA A 113 14.85 14.75 -7.50
CA ALA A 113 15.48 13.54 -6.97
C ALA A 113 14.76 12.97 -5.74
N GLY A 114 14.21 13.84 -4.89
CA GLY A 114 13.38 13.43 -3.76
C GLY A 114 12.06 12.79 -4.20
N LEU A 115 11.40 13.30 -5.24
CA LEU A 115 10.17 12.69 -5.78
C LEU A 115 10.44 11.33 -6.39
N PHE A 116 11.49 11.21 -7.22
CA PHE A 116 11.87 9.94 -7.83
C PHE A 116 12.22 8.89 -6.76
N LEU A 117 13.01 9.26 -5.75
CA LEU A 117 13.37 8.35 -4.66
C LEU A 117 12.14 7.95 -3.82
N SER A 118 11.17 8.85 -3.66
CA SER A 118 9.91 8.54 -2.98
C SER A 118 9.12 7.50 -3.76
N TRP A 119 8.96 7.72 -5.06
CA TRP A 119 8.27 6.77 -5.93
C TRP A 119 8.99 5.41 -5.96
N ALA A 120 10.32 5.40 -6.09
CA ALA A 120 11.13 4.19 -6.04
C ALA A 120 10.97 3.42 -4.72
N ALA A 121 10.81 4.10 -3.59
CA ALA A 121 10.56 3.45 -2.30
C ALA A 121 9.20 2.75 -2.25
N ILE A 122 8.15 3.34 -2.84
CA ILE A 122 6.85 2.68 -2.97
C ILE A 122 6.94 1.49 -3.92
N VAL A 123 7.58 1.64 -5.08
CA VAL A 123 7.77 0.53 -6.04
C VAL A 123 8.55 -0.61 -5.38
N LEU A 124 9.58 -0.32 -4.59
CA LEU A 124 10.29 -1.34 -3.82
C LEU A 124 9.37 -2.07 -2.84
N ALA A 125 8.52 -1.34 -2.11
CA ALA A 125 7.54 -1.96 -1.21
C ALA A 125 6.55 -2.85 -1.97
N VAL A 126 6.08 -2.41 -3.15
CA VAL A 126 5.22 -3.19 -4.04
C VAL A 126 5.91 -4.49 -4.47
N LEU A 127 7.14 -4.41 -4.99
CA LEU A 127 7.88 -5.57 -5.47
C LEU A 127 8.14 -6.57 -4.34
N VAL A 128 8.58 -6.11 -3.18
CA VAL A 128 8.81 -6.97 -2.01
C VAL A 128 7.51 -7.61 -1.54
N THR A 129 6.40 -6.88 -1.50
CA THR A 129 5.09 -7.42 -1.11
C THR A 129 4.60 -8.46 -2.11
N ALA A 130 4.74 -8.19 -3.40
CA ALA A 130 4.37 -9.10 -4.48
C ALA A 130 5.16 -10.41 -4.42
N VAL A 131 6.50 -10.34 -4.37
CA VAL A 131 7.37 -11.53 -4.24
C VAL A 131 7.07 -12.31 -2.97
N SER A 132 6.68 -11.62 -1.89
CA SER A 132 6.35 -12.27 -0.62
C SER A 132 5.02 -13.00 -0.66
N HIS A 133 4.05 -12.58 -1.47
CA HIS A 133 2.73 -13.23 -1.57
C HIS A 133 2.71 -14.33 -2.63
N SER A 134 3.46 -14.16 -3.71
CA SER A 134 3.54 -15.11 -4.81
C SER A 134 5.00 -15.35 -5.19
N LEU A 135 5.47 -16.58 -5.01
CA LEU A 135 6.79 -17.00 -5.47
C LEU A 135 6.86 -17.15 -7.01
N ALA A 136 5.71 -17.14 -7.69
CA ALA A 136 5.62 -17.23 -9.15
C ALA A 136 5.05 -15.93 -9.73
N PHE A 137 5.81 -15.27 -10.62
CA PHE A 137 5.31 -14.16 -11.41
C PHE A 137 4.38 -14.69 -12.52
N SER A 138 3.07 -14.66 -12.28
CA SER A 138 2.08 -14.89 -13.33
C SER A 138 2.05 -13.69 -14.30
N PRO A 139 1.82 -13.89 -15.61
CA PRO A 139 1.54 -12.79 -16.55
C PRO A 139 0.45 -11.83 -16.05
N ASP A 140 -0.52 -12.34 -15.29
CA ASP A 140 -1.62 -11.55 -14.71
C ASP A 140 -1.16 -10.56 -13.63
N MET A 141 0.05 -10.73 -13.07
CA MET A 141 0.60 -9.78 -12.10
C MET A 141 1.13 -8.51 -12.75
N ILE A 142 1.48 -8.52 -14.03
CA ILE A 142 2.02 -7.36 -14.73
C ILE A 142 1.07 -6.14 -14.68
N PRO A 143 -0.22 -6.26 -15.08
CA PRO A 143 -1.14 -5.13 -14.99
C PRO A 143 -1.37 -4.67 -13.55
N MET A 144 -1.34 -5.58 -12.58
CA MET A 144 -1.47 -5.26 -11.16
C MET A 144 -0.27 -4.46 -10.64
N LEU A 145 0.95 -4.87 -10.99
CA LEU A 145 2.18 -4.13 -10.65
C LEU A 145 2.20 -2.75 -11.32
N ALA A 146 1.75 -2.65 -12.57
CA ALA A 146 1.61 -1.37 -13.27
C ALA A 146 0.61 -0.44 -12.57
N LEU A 147 -0.56 -0.96 -12.19
CA LEU A 147 -1.56 -0.23 -11.41
C LEU A 147 -0.98 0.27 -10.09
N LEU A 148 -0.24 -0.57 -9.36
CA LEU A 148 0.38 -0.20 -8.09
C LEU A 148 1.48 0.85 -8.22
N ALA A 149 2.34 0.71 -9.23
CA ALA A 149 3.37 1.70 -9.53
C ALA A 149 2.74 3.05 -9.88
N MET A 150 1.63 3.03 -10.61
CA MET A 150 0.84 4.22 -10.94
C MET A 150 0.16 4.83 -9.72
N LEU A 151 -0.47 4.03 -8.84
CA LEU A 151 -1.05 4.53 -7.59
C LEU A 151 0.02 5.12 -6.67
N GLY A 152 1.21 4.52 -6.62
CA GLY A 152 2.38 5.08 -5.95
C GLY A 152 2.81 6.42 -6.53
N ALA A 153 2.81 6.55 -7.85
CA ALA A 153 3.10 7.82 -8.54
C ALA A 153 2.04 8.87 -8.23
N ALA A 154 0.75 8.51 -8.29
CA ALA A 154 -0.36 9.38 -7.97
C ALA A 154 -0.29 9.88 -6.52
N LEU A 155 0.07 9.01 -5.58
CA LEU A 155 0.28 9.36 -4.18
C LEU A 155 1.44 10.34 -3.99
N VAL A 156 2.60 10.07 -4.59
CA VAL A 156 3.76 10.97 -4.52
C VAL A 156 3.44 12.32 -5.16
N ALA A 157 2.73 12.33 -6.29
CA ALA A 157 2.26 13.55 -6.95
C ALA A 157 1.27 14.32 -6.07
N ALA A 158 0.31 13.64 -5.44
CA ALA A 158 -0.65 14.25 -4.51
C ALA A 158 0.05 14.88 -3.30
N LEU A 159 1.01 14.18 -2.69
CA LEU A 159 1.84 14.71 -1.61
C LEU A 159 2.65 15.93 -2.08
N ALA A 160 3.26 15.87 -3.26
CA ALA A 160 4.04 16.97 -3.83
C ALA A 160 3.17 18.20 -4.11
N ALA A 161 1.98 18.01 -4.68
CA ALA A 161 1.01 19.07 -4.94
C ALA A 161 0.52 19.69 -3.62
N ALA A 162 0.11 18.87 -2.65
CA ALA A 162 -0.30 19.33 -1.34
C ALA A 162 0.81 20.11 -0.64
N ARG A 163 2.07 19.65 -0.71
CA ARG A 163 3.25 20.37 -0.21
C ARG A 163 3.40 21.74 -0.86
N ARG A 164 3.33 21.81 -2.20
CA ARG A 164 3.49 23.09 -2.94
C ARG A 164 2.41 24.10 -2.54
N LEU A 165 1.16 23.64 -2.40
CA LEU A 165 0.01 24.49 -2.08
C LEU A 165 -0.09 24.89 -0.61
N THR A 166 0.70 24.27 0.27
CA THR A 166 0.75 24.55 1.72
C THR A 166 2.13 25.01 2.19
N ARG A 167 3.07 25.22 1.27
CA ARG A 167 4.46 25.57 1.58
C ARG A 167 4.53 26.81 2.48
N GLY A 168 5.34 26.73 3.53
CA GLY A 168 5.61 27.85 4.44
C GLY A 168 4.51 28.16 5.48
N ARG A 169 3.40 27.40 5.53
CA ARG A 169 2.38 27.55 6.58
C ARG A 169 2.00 26.19 7.14
N TYR A 170 2.14 26.03 8.46
CA TYR A 170 1.66 24.82 9.13
C TYR A 170 0.14 24.87 9.28
N ALA A 171 -0.57 24.30 8.31
CA ALA A 171 -2.04 24.20 8.31
C ALA A 171 -2.49 22.76 8.02
N PRO A 172 -2.55 21.88 9.05
CA PRO A 172 -2.86 20.45 8.89
C PRO A 172 -4.15 20.18 8.12
N VAL A 173 -5.22 20.92 8.42
CA VAL A 173 -6.53 20.75 7.77
C VAL A 173 -6.45 21.09 6.29
N ARG A 174 -5.82 22.22 5.94
CA ARG A 174 -5.62 22.62 4.54
C ARG A 174 -4.77 21.59 3.78
N PHE A 175 -3.73 21.05 4.42
CA PHE A 175 -2.93 19.97 3.84
C PHE A 175 -3.77 18.71 3.57
N LEU A 176 -4.60 18.29 4.52
CA LEU A 176 -5.49 17.15 4.36
C LEU A 176 -6.47 17.33 3.20
N LEU A 177 -7.07 18.52 3.06
CA LEU A 177 -7.99 18.83 1.95
C LEU A 177 -7.30 18.76 0.59
N TRP A 178 -6.11 19.35 0.46
CA TRP A 178 -5.33 19.27 -0.77
C TRP A 178 -4.86 17.86 -1.08
N LEU A 179 -4.58 17.06 -0.05
CA LEU A 179 -4.20 15.67 -0.23
C LEU A 179 -5.36 14.81 -0.73
N VAL A 180 -6.57 14.98 -0.19
CA VAL A 180 -7.79 14.31 -0.72
C VAL A 180 -7.99 14.67 -2.17
N LEU A 181 -8.00 15.97 -2.48
CA LEU A 181 -8.27 16.43 -3.84
C LEU A 181 -7.19 15.94 -4.81
N GLY A 182 -5.91 16.00 -4.39
CA GLY A 182 -4.79 15.48 -5.16
C GLY A 182 -4.88 13.98 -5.37
N SER A 183 -5.18 13.19 -4.33
CA SER A 183 -5.23 11.73 -4.45
C SER A 183 -6.37 11.30 -5.37
N LEU A 184 -7.54 11.94 -5.31
CA LEU A 184 -8.65 11.70 -6.23
C LEU A 184 -8.27 12.07 -7.67
N LEU A 185 -7.78 13.30 -7.90
CA LEU A 185 -7.47 13.79 -9.23
C LEU A 185 -6.38 12.96 -9.92
N PHE A 186 -5.25 12.71 -9.24
CA PHE A 186 -4.15 11.95 -9.83
C PHE A 186 -4.48 10.46 -9.99
N SER A 187 -5.33 9.88 -9.13
CA SER A 187 -5.75 8.49 -9.30
C SER A 187 -6.70 8.34 -10.49
N VAL A 188 -7.67 9.25 -10.67
CA VAL A 188 -8.54 9.27 -11.87
C VAL A 188 -7.73 9.49 -13.14
N ALA A 189 -6.82 10.46 -13.15
CA ALA A 189 -5.95 10.68 -14.31
C ALA A 189 -5.09 9.44 -14.62
N GLY A 190 -4.53 8.82 -13.58
CA GLY A 190 -3.77 7.58 -13.72
C GLY A 190 -4.61 6.46 -14.32
N THR A 191 -5.78 6.14 -13.74
CA THR A 191 -6.62 5.05 -14.23
C THR A 191 -7.08 5.27 -15.66
N ILE A 192 -7.40 6.52 -16.05
CA ILE A 192 -7.72 6.85 -17.44
C ILE A 192 -6.52 6.57 -18.36
N VAL A 193 -5.30 6.95 -17.96
CA VAL A 193 -4.09 6.68 -18.77
C VAL A 193 -3.82 5.18 -18.89
N LEU A 194 -3.89 4.43 -17.79
CA LEU A 194 -3.63 2.99 -17.78
C LEU A 194 -4.64 2.23 -18.62
N VAL A 195 -5.93 2.48 -18.37
CA VAL A 195 -7.02 1.81 -19.08
C VAL A 195 -7.06 2.27 -20.54
N GLY A 196 -6.92 3.57 -20.81
CA GLY A 196 -6.85 4.12 -22.16
C GLY A 196 -5.68 3.55 -22.97
N GLY A 197 -4.53 3.32 -22.34
CA GLY A 197 -3.39 2.64 -22.96
C GLY A 197 -3.70 1.20 -23.34
N MET A 198 -4.40 0.45 -22.48
CA MET A 198 -4.87 -0.90 -22.79
C MET A 198 -5.95 -0.89 -23.90
N MET A 199 -6.80 0.14 -23.93
CA MET A 199 -7.84 0.29 -24.96
C MET A 199 -7.29 0.51 -26.35
N LEU A 200 -6.16 1.21 -26.51
CA LEU A 200 -5.51 1.32 -27.83
C LEU A 200 -5.14 -0.07 -28.41
N ALA A 201 -5.06 -1.10 -27.57
CA ALA A 201 -4.86 -2.48 -27.98
C ALA A 201 -6.16 -3.29 -28.18
N MET A 202 -7.33 -2.81 -27.71
CA MET A 202 -8.59 -3.56 -27.72
C MET A 202 -9.74 -2.71 -28.28
N SER A 203 -10.44 -3.21 -29.30
CA SER A 203 -11.55 -2.51 -29.99
C SER A 203 -12.86 -2.48 -29.17
N GLY A 204 -12.83 -1.92 -27.96
CA GLY A 204 -13.99 -1.81 -27.05
C GLY A 204 -14.70 -0.45 -27.11
N SER A 205 -15.90 -0.37 -26.50
CA SER A 205 -16.66 0.89 -26.42
C SER A 205 -16.01 1.89 -25.46
N LEU A 206 -15.64 3.08 -25.95
CA LEU A 206 -14.97 4.13 -25.17
C LEU A 206 -15.77 4.61 -23.96
N HIS A 207 -17.09 4.75 -24.11
CA HIS A 207 -17.94 5.37 -23.09
C HIS A 207 -18.02 4.56 -21.79
N GLY A 208 -18.31 3.25 -21.88
CA GLY A 208 -18.42 2.40 -20.70
C GLY A 208 -17.11 2.29 -19.93
N ILE A 209 -16.00 2.25 -20.66
CA ILE A 209 -14.67 2.11 -20.07
C ILE A 209 -14.21 3.42 -19.42
N LEU A 210 -14.51 4.58 -20.01
CA LEU A 210 -14.22 5.87 -19.38
C LEU A 210 -14.98 6.01 -18.04
N ILE A 211 -16.26 5.61 -18.00
CA ILE A 211 -17.05 5.62 -16.76
C ILE A 211 -16.42 4.70 -15.71
N GLN A 212 -16.04 3.48 -16.09
CA GLN A 212 -15.36 2.54 -15.17
C GLN A 212 -14.00 3.08 -14.70
N ALA A 213 -13.22 3.72 -15.56
CA ALA A 213 -11.93 4.30 -15.22
C ALA A 213 -12.08 5.46 -14.22
N VAL A 214 -13.10 6.31 -14.38
CA VAL A 214 -13.41 7.40 -13.45
C VAL A 214 -13.82 6.84 -12.09
N TRP A 215 -14.78 5.91 -12.06
CA TRP A 215 -15.22 5.30 -10.79
C TRP A 215 -14.10 4.54 -10.09
N GLY A 216 -13.35 3.72 -10.82
CA GLY A 216 -12.19 3.01 -10.31
C GLY A 216 -11.13 3.98 -9.76
N GLY A 217 -10.84 5.05 -10.49
CA GLY A 217 -9.91 6.09 -10.07
C GLY A 217 -10.35 6.83 -8.80
N LEU A 218 -11.64 7.13 -8.66
CA LEU A 218 -12.20 7.74 -7.45
C LEU A 218 -12.09 6.80 -6.25
N ILE A 219 -12.45 5.53 -6.42
CA ILE A 219 -12.34 4.51 -5.37
C ILE A 219 -10.88 4.36 -4.93
N PHE A 220 -9.94 4.23 -5.88
CA PHE A 220 -8.52 4.12 -5.56
C PHE A 220 -7.98 5.39 -4.91
N GLY A 221 -8.36 6.57 -5.39
CA GLY A 221 -7.93 7.84 -4.80
C GLY A 221 -8.42 8.01 -3.35
N LEU A 222 -9.64 7.56 -3.07
CA LEU A 222 -10.20 7.52 -1.71
C LEU A 222 -9.46 6.49 -0.84
N CYS A 223 -9.22 5.28 -1.34
CA CYS A 223 -8.45 4.25 -0.64
C CYS A 223 -7.04 4.73 -0.29
N VAL A 224 -6.34 5.35 -1.26
CA VAL A 224 -5.03 5.97 -1.03
C VAL A 224 -5.11 7.00 0.08
N TYR A 225 -6.12 7.89 0.07
CA TYR A 225 -6.29 8.88 1.12
C TYR A 225 -6.51 8.25 2.50
N VAL A 226 -7.41 7.27 2.61
CA VAL A 226 -7.76 6.59 3.87
C VAL A 226 -6.54 5.87 4.44
N ILE A 227 -5.74 5.19 3.61
CA ILE A 227 -4.50 4.52 4.04
C ILE A 227 -3.48 5.53 4.59
N ASN A 228 -3.43 6.74 4.02
CA ASN A 228 -2.49 7.79 4.46
C ASN A 228 -2.89 8.49 5.76
N LEU A 229 -4.19 8.53 6.05
CA LEU A 229 -4.74 9.23 7.21
C LEU A 229 -4.08 8.85 8.55
N PRO A 230 -3.91 7.56 8.92
CA PRO A 230 -3.25 7.20 10.19
C PRO A 230 -1.78 7.64 10.26
N TYR A 231 -1.06 7.69 9.11
CA TYR A 231 0.29 8.23 9.07
C TYR A 231 0.28 9.73 9.37
N LEU A 232 -0.62 10.48 8.74
CA LEU A 232 -0.72 11.93 8.95
C LEU A 232 -1.13 12.28 10.38
N LEU A 233 -2.04 11.51 10.96
CA LEU A 233 -2.38 11.63 12.39
C LEU A 233 -1.15 11.40 13.27
N LEU A 234 -0.33 10.38 12.98
CA LEU A 234 0.93 10.16 13.70
C LEU A 234 1.90 11.36 13.53
N MET A 235 1.97 11.95 12.33
CA MET A 235 2.79 13.13 12.08
C MET A 235 2.34 14.37 12.83
N PHE A 236 1.05 14.54 13.06
CA PHE A 236 0.54 15.70 13.80
C PHE A 236 0.70 15.53 15.32
N THR A 237 0.56 14.30 15.80
CA THR A 237 0.59 13.98 17.23
C THR A 237 1.99 13.74 17.79
N SER A 238 2.88 13.07 17.04
CA SER A 238 4.24 12.74 17.51
C SER A 238 5.23 13.87 17.22
N PRO A 239 5.91 14.45 18.24
CA PRO A 239 6.91 15.51 18.03
C PRO A 239 8.03 15.12 17.04
N PHE A 240 8.42 13.85 17.04
CA PHE A 240 9.48 13.32 16.16
C PHE A 240 9.08 13.38 14.68
N PHE A 241 7.89 12.87 14.35
CA PHE A 241 7.38 12.89 12.98
C PHE A 241 6.90 14.28 12.57
N ARG A 242 6.40 15.09 13.51
CA ARG A 242 6.00 16.48 13.27
C ARG A 242 7.15 17.33 12.74
N ARG A 243 8.34 17.25 13.35
CA ARG A 243 9.54 17.96 12.87
C ARG A 243 9.91 17.54 11.45
N ARG A 244 9.89 16.24 11.15
CA ARG A 244 10.14 15.73 9.79
C ARG A 244 9.12 16.25 8.79
N PHE A 245 7.86 16.31 9.18
CA PHE A 245 6.78 16.83 8.35
C PHE A 245 6.92 18.35 8.12
N GLN A 246 7.25 19.13 9.15
CA GLN A 246 7.48 20.57 9.04
C GLN A 246 8.71 20.89 8.19
N ALA A 247 9.80 20.15 8.38
CA ALA A 247 10.97 20.20 7.53
C ALA A 247 10.63 19.87 6.06
N TRP A 248 9.82 18.84 5.85
CA TRP A 248 9.35 18.49 4.52
C TRP A 248 8.49 19.59 3.91
N LEU A 249 7.58 20.22 4.66
CA LEU A 249 6.81 21.39 4.21
C LEU A 249 7.67 22.64 3.97
N GLY A 250 8.92 22.66 4.45
CA GLY A 250 9.82 23.81 4.38
C GLY A 250 9.44 24.94 5.34
N VAL A 251 8.80 24.59 6.46
CA VAL A 251 8.49 25.53 7.56
C VAL A 251 9.70 25.68 8.50
N GLU A 252 10.42 24.58 8.74
CA GLU A 252 11.67 24.56 9.51
C GLU A 252 12.82 24.14 8.59
N SER A 253 13.95 24.83 8.66
CA SER A 253 15.21 24.36 8.07
C SER A 253 15.80 23.26 8.96
N VAL A 254 16.04 22.08 8.39
CA VAL A 254 16.77 20.97 9.04
C VAL A 254 18.22 21.36 9.28
#